data_AF-A0A433QJ04-F1
#
_entry.id   AF-A0A433QJ04-F1
#
_cell.length_a   1.000
_cell.length_b   1.000
_cell.length_c   1.000
_cell.angle_alpha   90.00
_cell.angle_beta   90.00
_cell.angle_gamma   90.00
#
_symmetry.space_group_name_H-M   'P 1'
#
loop_
_entity.id
_entity.type
_entity.pdbx_description
1 polymer ?
#
loop_
_entity_poly.entity_id
_entity_poly.type
_entity_poly.pdbx_seq_one_letter_code
_entity_poly.pdbx_strand_id
1 'polypeptide(L)'
;SADFTIIGAGEHHYAERVGRIDNLDLPQGLINFINDVGKASKASALVLFEGRPRTLQDIPNNVDSILMAYLPGPYGGIPVAEIIAGKVNPSGRLPLTYPLAPNDNNHNYWRGHDQTYNQYAVDHNSYDGPDGVQNHVFAEFGDGLSYSTFNYSDISLSSKKLTKNRKIIASVTVTNQGPYDGKHTVLLFTQQHWRSIEP
;
A
#
# COMPACT_ATOMS: atom_id res chain seq x y z
N SER A 1 -19.67 -14.16 23.24
CA SER A 1 -19.07 -13.51 22.05
C SER A 1 -17.80 -12.81 22.48
N ALA A 2 -16.81 -12.70 21.60
CA ALA A 2 -15.61 -11.90 21.85
C ALA A 2 -15.91 -10.40 21.68
N ASP A 3 -15.13 -9.55 22.34
CA ASP A 3 -15.23 -8.09 22.17
C ASP A 3 -14.44 -7.57 20.97
N PHE A 4 -13.38 -8.29 20.59
CA PHE A 4 -12.57 -8.04 19.41
C PHE A 4 -12.06 -9.36 18.84
N THR A 5 -12.01 -9.48 17.51
CA THR A 5 -11.55 -10.67 16.81
C THR A 5 -10.32 -10.36 15.97
N ILE A 6 -9.25 -11.14 16.14
CA ILE A 6 -8.07 -11.09 15.27
C ILE A 6 -8.14 -12.26 14.30
N ILE A 7 -8.13 -11.97 13.00
CA ILE A 7 -8.21 -12.95 11.93
C ILE A 7 -6.82 -13.04 11.29
N GLY A 8 -6.07 -14.10 11.56
CA GLY A 8 -4.81 -14.38 10.86
C GLY A 8 -5.07 -15.18 9.59
N ALA A 9 -4.76 -14.62 8.43
CA ALA A 9 -5.00 -15.28 7.13
C ALA A 9 -3.96 -14.85 6.08
N GLY A 10 -3.96 -15.51 4.93
CA GLY A 10 -3.07 -15.19 3.82
C GLY A 10 -2.61 -16.46 3.10
N GLU A 11 -1.31 -16.56 2.85
CA GLU A 11 -0.69 -17.68 2.15
C GLU A 11 0.11 -18.58 3.12
N HIS A 12 0.28 -19.85 2.73
CA HIS A 12 1.33 -20.67 3.33
C HIS A 12 2.71 -20.11 2.99
N HIS A 13 3.70 -20.42 3.82
CA HIS A 13 5.10 -20.09 3.51
C HIS A 13 5.59 -20.88 2.29
N TYR A 14 6.37 -20.24 1.42
CA TYR A 14 6.96 -20.87 0.23
C TYR A 14 8.30 -20.23 -0.13
N ALA A 15 9.05 -20.91 -1.00
CA ALA A 15 10.21 -20.36 -1.70
C ALA A 15 9.87 -20.08 -3.18
N GLU A 16 10.72 -19.33 -3.89
CA GLU A 16 10.48 -18.75 -5.22
C GLU A 16 9.71 -19.66 -6.20
N ARG A 17 10.08 -20.93 -6.33
CA ARG A 17 9.45 -21.85 -7.31
C ARG A 17 7.98 -22.14 -7.01
N VAL A 18 7.65 -22.51 -5.78
CA VAL A 18 6.26 -22.76 -5.36
C VAL A 18 5.45 -21.46 -5.39
N GLY A 19 6.14 -20.33 -5.23
CA GLY A 19 5.55 -19.01 -5.37
C GLY A 19 5.25 -18.57 -6.80
N ARG A 20 5.57 -19.35 -7.84
CA ARG A 20 5.14 -19.03 -9.20
C ARG A 20 3.69 -19.47 -9.40
N ILE A 21 2.81 -18.50 -9.49
CA ILE A 21 1.37 -18.70 -9.66
C ILE A 21 0.85 -17.80 -10.78
N ASP A 22 -0.32 -18.16 -11.31
CA ASP A 22 -1.05 -17.46 -12.37
C ASP A 22 -2.33 -16.77 -11.89
N ASN A 23 -2.64 -16.89 -10.59
CA ASN A 23 -3.83 -16.30 -9.98
C ASN A 23 -3.51 -15.60 -8.64
N LEU A 24 -3.91 -14.34 -8.50
CA LEU A 24 -3.77 -13.53 -7.29
C LEU A 24 -4.92 -13.69 -6.29
N ASP A 25 -6.03 -14.36 -6.64
CA ASP A 25 -7.19 -14.53 -5.76
C ASP A 25 -6.93 -15.46 -4.58
N LEU A 26 -7.19 -15.00 -3.36
CA LEU A 26 -7.22 -15.90 -2.19
C LEU A 26 -8.19 -17.07 -2.43
N PRO A 27 -7.92 -18.26 -1.88
CA PRO A 27 -8.84 -19.39 -2.00
C PRO A 27 -10.25 -19.00 -1.52
N GLN A 28 -11.30 -19.31 -2.29
CA GLN A 28 -12.66 -18.86 -1.98
C GLN A 28 -13.14 -19.27 -0.58
N GLY A 29 -12.77 -20.47 -0.11
CA GLY A 29 -13.10 -20.90 1.25
C GLY A 29 -12.47 -20.02 2.34
N LEU A 30 -11.27 -19.48 2.09
CA LEU A 30 -10.60 -18.55 2.99
C LEU A 30 -11.27 -17.17 2.97
N ILE A 31 -11.65 -16.68 1.78
CA ILE A 31 -12.41 -15.44 1.62
C ILE A 31 -13.73 -15.53 2.40
N ASN A 32 -14.49 -16.59 2.18
CA ASN A 32 -15.76 -16.82 2.87
C ASN A 32 -15.57 -16.86 4.39
N PHE A 33 -14.54 -17.58 4.88
CA PHE A 33 -14.21 -17.62 6.29
C PHE A 33 -13.91 -16.23 6.87
N ILE A 34 -13.05 -15.44 6.20
CA ILE A 34 -12.71 -14.08 6.65
C ILE A 34 -13.99 -13.21 6.70
N ASN A 35 -14.80 -13.26 5.66
CA ASN A 35 -16.03 -12.48 5.56
C ASN A 35 -17.06 -12.86 6.62
N ASP A 36 -17.27 -14.16 6.86
CA ASP A 36 -18.23 -14.66 7.85
C ASP A 36 -17.78 -14.30 9.27
N VAL A 37 -16.50 -14.45 9.58
CA VAL A 37 -15.94 -14.07 10.88
C VAL A 37 -15.97 -12.56 11.09
N GLY A 38 -15.61 -11.78 10.07
CA GLY A 38 -15.66 -10.33 10.09
C GLY A 38 -17.07 -9.81 10.37
N LYS A 39 -18.07 -10.26 9.60
CA LYS A 39 -19.49 -9.90 9.79
C LYS A 39 -20.07 -10.31 11.15
N ALA A 40 -19.61 -11.43 11.71
CA ALA A 40 -20.06 -11.91 13.01
C ALA A 40 -19.36 -11.21 14.19
N SER A 41 -18.27 -10.47 13.94
CA SER A 41 -17.47 -9.81 14.97
C SER A 41 -18.05 -8.44 15.32
N LYS A 42 -17.92 -8.04 16.59
CA LYS A 42 -18.23 -6.66 17.01
C LYS A 42 -17.22 -5.65 16.46
N ALA A 43 -15.96 -6.09 16.38
CA ALA A 43 -14.82 -5.39 15.83
C ALA A 43 -13.76 -6.43 15.44
N SER A 44 -13.05 -6.18 14.34
CA SER A 44 -12.17 -7.15 13.69
C SER A 44 -10.88 -6.52 13.14
N ALA A 45 -9.78 -7.26 13.24
CA ALA A 45 -8.55 -6.97 12.51
C ALA A 45 -8.10 -8.19 11.72
N LEU A 46 -7.98 -8.02 10.41
CA LEU A 46 -7.34 -8.98 9.52
C LEU A 46 -5.83 -8.75 9.55
N VAL A 47 -5.08 -9.78 9.91
CA VAL A 47 -3.62 -9.81 9.78
C VAL A 47 -3.28 -10.68 8.58
N LEU A 48 -2.74 -10.06 7.54
CA LEU A 48 -2.34 -10.73 6.31
C LEU A 48 -0.91 -11.26 6.44
N PHE A 49 -0.74 -12.56 6.24
CA PHE A 49 0.54 -13.25 6.17
C PHE A 49 0.74 -13.82 4.76
N GLU A 50 1.40 -13.06 3.89
CA GLU A 50 1.59 -13.43 2.48
C GLU A 50 2.89 -12.86 1.94
N GLY A 51 3.49 -13.53 0.95
CA GLY A 51 4.78 -13.12 0.38
C GLY A 51 4.65 -12.21 -0.86
N ARG A 52 3.42 -11.93 -1.28
CA ARG A 52 3.05 -11.11 -2.44
C ARG A 52 1.67 -10.49 -2.19
N PRO A 53 1.27 -9.47 -2.96
CA PRO A 53 -0.11 -9.01 -2.94
C PRO A 53 -1.07 -10.11 -3.43
N ARG A 54 -2.18 -10.27 -2.69
CA ARG A 54 -3.35 -11.05 -3.13
C ARG A 54 -4.54 -10.15 -3.35
N THR A 55 -5.40 -10.47 -4.31
CA THR A 55 -6.64 -9.70 -4.48
C THR A 55 -7.56 -9.97 -3.29
N LEU A 56 -7.94 -8.89 -2.61
CA LEU A 56 -8.73 -8.96 -1.38
C LEU A 56 -10.24 -9.00 -1.65
N GLN A 57 -10.66 -8.78 -2.89
CA GLN A 57 -12.07 -8.82 -3.30
C GLN A 57 -12.95 -7.98 -2.36
N ASP A 58 -13.98 -8.58 -1.75
CA ASP A 58 -14.91 -7.90 -0.85
C ASP A 58 -14.48 -7.91 0.62
N ILE A 59 -13.36 -8.56 0.98
CA ILE A 59 -12.83 -8.63 2.35
C ILE A 59 -12.76 -7.25 3.03
N PRO A 60 -12.25 -6.17 2.38
CA PRO A 60 -12.14 -4.87 3.01
C PRO A 60 -13.49 -4.27 3.46
N ASN A 61 -14.62 -4.72 2.90
CA ASN A 61 -15.95 -4.28 3.30
C ASN A 61 -16.48 -5.04 4.52
N ASN A 62 -15.84 -6.14 4.90
CA ASN A 62 -16.30 -7.07 5.93
C ASN A 62 -15.39 -7.11 7.17
N VAL A 63 -14.29 -6.35 7.17
CA VAL A 63 -13.36 -6.23 8.31
C VAL A 63 -13.09 -4.76 8.64
N ASP A 64 -12.83 -4.44 9.90
CA ASP A 64 -12.67 -3.05 10.34
C ASP A 64 -11.24 -2.51 10.11
N SER A 65 -10.26 -3.41 10.03
CA SER A 65 -8.86 -3.05 9.80
C SER A 65 -8.06 -4.18 9.19
N ILE A 66 -7.00 -3.82 8.45
CA ILE A 66 -6.10 -4.75 7.78
C ILE A 66 -4.66 -4.39 8.16
N LEU A 67 -3.90 -5.36 8.67
CA LEU A 67 -2.47 -5.26 8.97
C LEU A 67 -1.70 -6.22 8.05
N MET A 68 -0.87 -5.65 7.18
CA MET A 68 0.04 -6.43 6.33
C MET A 68 1.29 -6.82 7.12
N ALA A 69 1.41 -8.10 7.51
CA ALA A 69 2.56 -8.64 8.24
C ALA A 69 3.63 -9.32 7.34
N TYR A 70 3.31 -9.53 6.06
CA TYR A 70 4.11 -10.29 5.10
C TYR A 70 4.53 -11.67 5.64
N LEU A 71 5.79 -12.05 5.47
CA LEU A 71 6.40 -13.24 6.06
C LEU A 71 7.37 -12.79 7.17
N PRO A 72 6.88 -12.55 8.40
CA PRO A 72 7.64 -11.84 9.44
C PRO A 72 8.69 -12.72 10.16
N GLY A 73 8.94 -13.92 9.66
CA GLY A 73 9.92 -14.86 10.21
C GLY A 73 9.47 -15.56 11.51
N PRO A 74 10.34 -16.38 12.12
CA PRO A 74 9.99 -17.27 13.24
C PRO A 74 9.55 -16.53 14.50
N TYR A 75 10.02 -15.30 14.70
CA TYR A 75 9.64 -14.46 15.84
C TYR A 75 8.59 -13.41 15.48
N GLY A 76 8.03 -13.47 14.27
CA GLY A 76 7.15 -12.45 13.72
C GLY A 76 5.81 -12.26 14.44
N GLY A 77 5.36 -13.25 15.22
CA GLY A 77 4.14 -13.14 16.02
C GLY A 77 4.24 -12.09 17.13
N ILE A 78 5.43 -11.89 17.71
CA ILE A 78 5.66 -10.90 18.78
C ILE A 78 5.46 -9.47 18.26
N PRO A 79 6.18 -8.99 17.22
CA PRO A 79 6.00 -7.63 16.74
C PRO A 79 4.59 -7.38 16.18
N VAL A 80 3.95 -8.39 15.57
CA VAL A 80 2.55 -8.28 15.13
C VAL A 80 1.61 -8.04 16.32
N ALA A 81 1.76 -8.82 17.40
CA ALA A 81 0.97 -8.64 18.61
C ALA A 81 1.25 -7.29 19.30
N GLU A 82 2.51 -6.83 19.30
CA GLU A 82 2.88 -5.51 19.84
C GLU A 82 2.26 -4.36 19.06
N ILE A 83 2.17 -4.48 17.73
CA ILE A 83 1.47 -3.51 16.88
C ILE A 83 -0.02 -3.50 17.23
N ILE A 84 -0.69 -4.66 17.19
CA ILE A 84 -2.13 -4.77 17.50
C ILE A 84 -2.45 -4.24 18.91
N ALA A 85 -1.58 -4.49 19.88
CA ALA A 85 -1.74 -4.00 21.25
C ALA A 85 -1.37 -2.51 21.43
N GLY A 86 -0.96 -1.81 20.37
CA GLY A 86 -0.60 -0.39 20.41
C GLY A 86 0.75 -0.09 21.08
N LYS A 87 1.56 -1.12 21.40
CA LYS A 87 2.91 -0.93 21.96
C LYS A 87 3.87 -0.33 20.93
N VAL A 88 3.64 -0.65 19.66
CA VAL A 88 4.40 -0.13 18.53
C VAL A 88 3.43 0.48 17.53
N ASN A 89 3.65 1.75 17.19
CA ASN A 89 2.90 2.41 16.12
C ASN A 89 3.42 1.91 14.75
N PRO A 90 2.56 1.35 13.87
CA PRO A 90 2.98 0.87 12.57
C PRO A 90 3.53 2.02 11.72
N SER A 91 4.67 1.76 11.07
CA SER A 91 5.34 2.72 10.19
C SER A 91 5.79 2.11 8.86
N GLY A 92 5.29 0.90 8.55
CA GLY A 92 5.54 0.22 7.29
C GLY A 92 4.93 0.99 6.12
N ARG A 93 5.59 0.92 4.95
CA ARG A 93 5.16 1.54 3.71
C ARG A 93 5.27 0.49 2.61
N LEU A 94 4.27 0.40 1.75
CA LEU A 94 4.25 -0.60 0.69
C LEU A 94 5.42 -0.37 -0.29
N PRO A 95 6.28 -1.38 -0.53
CA PRO A 95 7.38 -1.28 -1.48
C PRO A 95 6.94 -1.53 -2.93
N LEU A 96 5.63 -1.73 -3.14
CA LEU A 96 4.98 -2.03 -4.42
C LEU A 96 3.55 -1.47 -4.39
N THR A 97 2.92 -1.34 -5.56
CA THR A 97 1.49 -1.05 -5.64
C THR A 97 0.71 -2.34 -5.41
N TYR A 98 -0.29 -2.30 -4.54
CA TYR A 98 -1.16 -3.43 -4.23
C TYR A 98 -2.34 -3.46 -5.22
N PRO A 99 -2.47 -4.48 -6.08
CA PRO A 99 -3.47 -4.51 -7.15
C PRO A 99 -4.88 -4.71 -6.61
N LEU A 100 -5.87 -4.17 -7.31
CA LEU A 100 -7.28 -4.41 -6.99
C LEU A 100 -7.81 -5.71 -7.62
N ALA A 101 -7.26 -6.10 -8.78
CA ALA A 101 -7.70 -7.28 -9.54
C ALA A 101 -6.50 -8.08 -10.11
N PRO A 102 -6.66 -9.37 -10.44
CA PRO A 102 -5.53 -10.23 -10.82
C PRO A 102 -4.82 -9.82 -12.11
N ASN A 103 -5.55 -9.16 -13.03
CA ASN A 103 -5.05 -8.71 -14.33
C ASN A 103 -4.77 -7.19 -14.36
N ASP A 104 -4.67 -6.57 -13.19
CA ASP A 104 -4.40 -5.14 -13.09
C ASP A 104 -2.94 -4.85 -13.48
N ASN A 105 -2.69 -4.49 -14.73
CA ASN A 105 -1.35 -4.18 -15.22
C ASN A 105 -0.75 -2.89 -14.60
N ASN A 106 -1.44 -2.26 -13.65
CA ASN A 106 -1.04 -1.06 -12.98
C ASN A 106 -0.13 -1.33 -11.75
N HIS A 107 0.77 -2.32 -11.80
CA HIS A 107 1.62 -2.68 -10.66
C HIS A 107 2.82 -1.76 -10.38
N ASN A 108 3.28 -0.98 -11.36
CA ASN A 108 4.50 -0.18 -11.24
C ASN A 108 4.20 1.29 -10.93
N TYR A 109 4.69 1.79 -9.79
CA TYR A 109 4.58 3.21 -9.46
C TYR A 109 5.32 4.12 -10.47
N TRP A 110 6.43 3.62 -11.03
CA TRP A 110 7.19 4.34 -12.04
C TRP A 110 6.66 3.98 -13.44
N ARG A 111 5.87 4.89 -14.00
CA ARG A 111 5.28 4.74 -15.34
C ARG A 111 5.89 5.73 -16.31
N GLY A 112 6.22 5.26 -17.51
CA GLY A 112 6.59 6.12 -18.62
C GLY A 112 5.41 6.99 -19.06
N HIS A 113 5.70 8.16 -19.63
CA HIS A 113 4.68 9.05 -20.19
C HIS A 113 3.88 8.37 -21.33
N ASP A 114 4.44 7.39 -22.04
CA ASP A 114 3.71 6.61 -23.07
C ASP A 114 2.85 5.48 -22.46
N GLN A 115 3.22 4.96 -21.29
CA GLN A 115 2.44 3.96 -20.54
C GLN A 115 1.20 4.59 -19.90
N THR A 116 1.21 5.90 -19.64
CA THR A 116 0.01 6.68 -19.32
C THR A 116 -0.81 7.06 -20.57
N TYR A 117 -0.25 6.93 -21.78
CA TYR A 117 -0.91 7.32 -23.04
C TYR A 117 -1.57 6.13 -23.76
N ASN A 118 -1.04 4.91 -23.59
CA ASN A 118 -1.59 3.68 -24.18
C ASN A 118 -2.57 2.92 -23.27
N GLN A 119 -2.96 3.52 -22.14
CA GLN A 119 -4.18 3.17 -21.40
C GLN A 119 -4.92 4.48 -21.14
N TYR A 120 -5.67 4.93 -22.15
CA TYR A 120 -6.66 6.02 -22.12
C TYR A 120 -6.45 7.12 -21.06
N ALA A 121 -5.91 8.27 -21.48
CA ALA A 121 -6.11 9.60 -20.89
C ALA A 121 -6.60 9.63 -19.43
N VAL A 122 -5.67 9.64 -18.47
CA VAL A 122 -6.01 9.81 -17.05
C VAL A 122 -5.46 11.14 -16.59
N ASP A 123 -6.23 12.18 -16.93
CA ASP A 123 -6.17 13.46 -16.26
C ASP A 123 -6.41 13.20 -14.76
N HIS A 124 -5.45 13.57 -13.90
CA HIS A 124 -5.45 13.22 -12.48
C HIS A 124 -6.59 13.86 -11.68
N ASN A 125 -7.55 14.52 -12.33
CA ASN A 125 -8.66 15.19 -11.68
C ASN A 125 -10.05 14.91 -12.26
N SER A 126 -10.22 14.20 -13.39
CA SER A 126 -11.57 13.86 -13.86
C SER A 126 -11.56 12.79 -14.96
N TYR A 127 -12.41 11.78 -14.76
CA TYR A 127 -13.14 11.03 -15.80
C TYR A 127 -12.49 9.79 -16.44
N ASP A 128 -13.04 8.64 -16.03
CA ASP A 128 -13.56 7.54 -16.84
C ASP A 128 -12.89 7.29 -18.19
N GLY A 129 -12.13 6.20 -18.25
CA GLY A 129 -11.97 5.46 -19.50
C GLY A 129 -13.35 5.07 -20.08
N PRO A 130 -13.43 4.63 -21.34
CA PRO A 130 -14.69 4.34 -22.03
C PRO A 130 -15.63 3.34 -21.31
N ASP A 131 -15.12 2.63 -20.30
CA ASP A 131 -15.85 1.67 -19.46
C ASP A 131 -16.05 2.13 -18.00
N GLY A 132 -15.70 3.38 -17.65
CA GLY A 132 -15.82 3.91 -16.28
C GLY A 132 -14.86 3.31 -15.25
N VAL A 133 -13.83 2.58 -15.70
CA VAL A 133 -12.82 1.98 -14.82
C VAL A 133 -11.80 3.05 -14.46
N GLN A 134 -11.96 3.65 -13.28
CA GLN A 134 -10.85 4.35 -12.64
C GLN A 134 -9.70 3.36 -12.43
N ASN A 135 -8.46 3.82 -12.59
CA ASN A 135 -7.24 3.07 -12.24
C ASN A 135 -7.13 2.86 -10.73
N HIS A 136 -8.09 2.14 -10.16
CA HIS A 136 -8.16 1.83 -8.74
C HIS A 136 -7.23 0.67 -8.45
N VAL A 137 -6.07 0.97 -7.88
CA VAL A 137 -5.28 0.00 -7.13
C VAL A 137 -5.87 -0.09 -5.72
N PHE A 138 -5.66 -1.19 -5.01
CA PHE A 138 -6.12 -1.29 -3.62
C PHE A 138 -5.33 -0.35 -2.70
N ALA A 139 -4.02 -0.23 -2.95
CA ALA A 139 -3.12 0.71 -2.27
C ALA A 139 -1.92 1.03 -3.16
N GLU A 140 -1.46 2.26 -3.12
CA GLU A 140 -0.34 2.76 -3.92
C GLU A 140 1.03 2.40 -3.32
N PHE A 141 2.06 2.48 -4.16
CA PHE A 141 3.44 2.44 -3.65
C PHE A 141 3.66 3.55 -2.61
N GLY A 142 4.21 3.17 -1.46
CA GLY A 142 4.42 4.10 -0.37
C GLY A 142 3.19 4.31 0.52
N ASP A 143 2.05 3.67 0.25
CA ASP A 143 0.93 3.68 1.19
C ASP A 143 1.28 2.94 2.47
N GLY A 144 0.74 3.43 3.58
CA GLY A 144 1.02 2.92 4.91
C GLY A 144 0.39 3.84 5.95
N LEU A 145 -0.53 3.28 6.74
CA LEU A 145 -1.19 4.00 7.81
C LEU A 145 -0.35 3.98 9.08
N SER A 146 -0.70 4.89 10.00
CA SER A 146 -0.12 4.99 11.34
C SER A 146 -1.26 5.18 12.34
N TYR A 147 -1.02 4.85 13.60
CA TYR A 147 -1.94 5.25 14.69
C TYR A 147 -1.94 6.75 14.93
N SER A 148 -0.95 7.48 14.38
CA SER A 148 -0.90 8.94 14.42
C SER A 148 -1.12 9.56 13.05
N THR A 149 -1.31 10.88 13.01
CA THR A 149 -1.45 11.66 11.78
C THR A 149 -0.27 12.60 11.61
N PHE A 150 0.22 12.74 10.37
CA PHE A 150 1.38 13.55 10.04
C PHE A 150 1.00 14.56 8.97
N ASN A 151 1.24 15.84 9.25
CA ASN A 151 1.00 16.92 8.29
C ASN A 151 2.30 17.43 7.71
N TYR A 152 2.24 17.79 6.44
CA TYR A 152 3.36 18.35 5.68
C TYR A 152 3.16 19.85 5.51
N SER A 153 4.25 20.61 5.62
CA SER A 153 4.30 21.97 5.07
C SER A 153 4.43 21.93 3.55
N ASP A 154 4.28 23.08 2.91
CA ASP A 154 4.73 23.24 1.52
C ASP A 154 6.22 22.90 1.40
N ILE A 155 6.59 22.32 0.26
CA ILE A 155 7.99 22.08 -0.08
C ILE A 155 8.66 23.40 -0.48
N SER A 156 9.84 23.64 0.08
CA SER A 156 10.69 24.79 -0.27
C SER A 156 11.95 24.30 -0.99
N LEU A 157 12.31 25.00 -2.07
CA LEU A 157 13.53 24.72 -2.83
C LEU A 157 14.52 25.86 -2.65
N SER A 158 15.79 25.53 -2.40
CA SER A 158 16.86 26.53 -2.29
C SER A 158 17.12 27.31 -3.59
N SER A 159 16.68 26.78 -4.73
CA SER A 159 16.74 27.42 -6.04
C SER A 159 15.73 26.78 -6.98
N LYS A 160 15.19 27.57 -7.93
CA LYS A 160 14.35 27.08 -9.04
C LYS A 160 15.16 26.58 -10.24
N LYS A 161 16.47 26.80 -10.25
CA LYS A 161 17.37 26.43 -11.35
C LYS A 161 18.50 25.55 -10.84
N LEU A 162 18.62 24.35 -11.41
CA LEU A 162 19.75 23.46 -11.21
C LEU A 162 20.79 23.76 -12.29
N THR A 163 22.04 23.98 -11.90
CA THR A 163 23.16 24.21 -12.83
C THR A 163 24.24 23.17 -12.60
N LYS A 164 25.08 22.93 -13.61
CA LYS A 164 26.20 21.99 -13.51
C LYS A 164 27.03 22.34 -12.26
N ASN A 165 27.30 21.33 -11.43
CA ASN A 165 28.04 21.42 -10.16
C ASN A 165 27.34 22.16 -9.00
N ARG A 166 26.03 22.47 -9.08
CA ARG A 166 25.27 22.98 -7.93
C ARG A 166 24.24 21.96 -7.45
N LYS A 167 23.98 21.97 -6.15
CA LYS A 167 22.91 21.19 -5.51
C LYS A 167 21.69 22.09 -5.28
N ILE A 168 20.50 21.53 -5.40
CA ILE A 168 19.27 22.12 -4.86
C ILE A 168 18.93 21.35 -3.59
N ILE A 169 18.58 22.08 -2.53
CA ILE A 169 18.06 21.51 -1.30
C ILE A 169 16.55 21.65 -1.36
N ALA A 170 15.85 20.53 -1.24
CA ALA A 170 14.42 20.49 -1.03
C ALA A 170 14.16 20.28 0.47
N SER A 171 13.41 21.19 1.08
CA SER A 171 13.11 21.17 2.51
C SER A 171 11.60 21.12 2.72
N VAL A 172 11.18 20.25 3.63
CA VAL A 172 9.79 20.12 4.06
C VAL A 172 9.76 19.84 5.56
N THR A 173 8.80 20.44 6.26
CA THR A 173 8.56 20.16 7.67
C THR A 173 7.44 19.14 7.78
N VAL A 174 7.67 18.08 8.54
CA VAL A 174 6.67 17.06 8.85
C VAL A 174 6.38 17.09 10.34
N THR A 175 5.11 17.28 10.68
CA THR A 175 4.66 17.43 12.07
C THR A 175 3.72 16.29 12.45
N ASN A 176 4.04 15.58 13.52
CA ASN A 176 3.11 14.65 14.16
C ASN A 176 2.01 15.45 14.86
N GLN A 177 0.76 15.32 14.41
CA GLN A 177 -0.41 15.99 14.98
C GLN A 177 -1.36 15.04 15.69
N GLY A 178 -1.16 13.73 15.55
CA GLY A 178 -1.99 12.75 16.22
C GLY A 178 -1.59 12.52 17.67
N PRO A 179 -2.38 11.74 18.41
CA PRO A 179 -2.21 11.55 19.85
C PRO A 179 -1.12 10.53 20.22
N TYR A 180 -0.45 9.92 19.24
CA TYR A 180 0.53 8.86 19.48
C TYR A 180 1.90 9.21 18.90
N ASP A 181 2.96 8.82 19.61
CA ASP A 181 4.31 8.81 19.04
C ASP A 181 4.36 7.84 17.85
N GLY A 182 5.10 8.20 16.79
CA GLY A 182 5.15 7.39 15.59
C GLY A 182 6.32 7.76 14.68
N LYS A 183 6.75 6.80 13.87
CA LYS A 183 7.73 7.02 12.80
C LYS A 183 6.99 7.27 11.49
N HIS A 184 7.53 8.18 10.68
CA HIS A 184 6.97 8.50 9.38
C HIS A 184 8.09 8.52 8.32
N THR A 185 7.87 7.83 7.20
CA THR A 185 8.81 7.80 6.08
C THR A 185 8.41 8.85 5.06
N VAL A 186 9.29 9.82 4.84
CA VAL A 186 9.11 10.85 3.80
C VAL A 186 9.63 10.31 2.48
N LEU A 187 8.76 10.22 1.47
CA LEU A 187 9.13 9.78 0.11
C LEU A 187 9.32 11.01 -0.79
N LEU A 188 10.47 11.10 -1.46
CA LEU A 188 10.77 12.15 -2.44
C LEU A 188 10.76 11.55 -3.83
N PHE A 189 9.88 12.08 -4.68
CA PHE A 189 9.81 11.73 -6.10
C PHE A 189 10.28 12.90 -6.95
N THR A 190 10.86 12.59 -8.10
CA THR A 190 11.24 13.59 -9.12
C THR A 190 10.76 13.11 -10.48
N GLN A 191 10.23 14.03 -11.29
CA GLN A 191 9.82 13.74 -12.65
C GLN A 191 10.62 14.60 -13.63
N GLN A 192 11.04 13.97 -14.73
CA GLN A 192 11.56 14.68 -15.88
C GLN A 192 10.44 14.78 -16.92
N HIS A 193 9.89 15.97 -17.12
CA HIS A 193 8.77 16.19 -18.03
C HIS A 193 9.17 16.01 -19.50
N TRP A 194 10.39 16.41 -19.86
CA TRP A 194 10.90 16.37 -21.23
C TRP A 194 12.26 15.68 -21.27
N ARG A 195 12.41 14.69 -22.16
CA ARG A 195 13.65 13.99 -22.44
C ARG A 195 13.72 13.64 -23.93
N SER A 196 14.88 13.84 -24.55
CA SER A 196 15.16 13.22 -25.85
C SER A 196 15.44 11.74 -25.62
N ILE A 197 14.65 10.89 -26.28
CA ILE A 197 14.76 9.45 -26.23
C ILE A 197 15.19 8.97 -27.62
N GLU A 198 16.36 9.43 -28.10
CA GLU A 198 17.00 8.91 -29.31
C GLU A 198 18.48 8.61 -29.03
N PRO A 199 19.09 7.61 -29.72
CA PRO A 199 20.48 7.20 -29.52
C PRO A 199 21.51 8.29 -29.81
#